data_AF-J9EC44-F1
#
_entry.id   AF-J9EC44-F1
#
_cell.length_a   1.000
_cell.length_b   1.000
_cell.length_c   1.000
_cell.angle_alpha   90.00
_cell.angle_beta   90.00
_cell.angle_gamma   90.00
#
_symmetry.space_group_name_H-M   'P 1'
#
loop_
_entity.id
_entity.type
_entity.pdbx_description
1 polymer ?
#
loop_
_entity_poly.entity_id
_entity_poly.type
_entity_poly.pdbx_seq_one_letter_code
_entity_poly.pdbx_strand_id
1 'polypeptide(L)'
;MAGKLPKIAPKTVINRTQSPVIVWLRDKLNAVYRDRTTPPPGLPTADGESRFYEMNRFPNTQAARTRPSVSLPGGVHHKSSDNYYLNRDARRSVQPPKCIYSADSHGQVFKSFDGETIRSETAMKVEAGLRKNFGLELPTPGFGYAWHRNKDEELHTPKYSKDLAALEKYDKFTYSD
;
A
#
# COMPACT_ATOMS: atom_id res chain seq x y z
N MET A 1 22.71 17.98 17.32
CA MET A 1 21.60 18.79 17.84
C MET A 1 20.66 19.11 16.68
N ALA A 2 19.60 18.34 16.48
CA ALA A 2 18.60 18.66 15.46
C ALA A 2 17.80 19.88 15.95
N GLY A 3 18.26 21.08 15.60
CA GLY A 3 17.53 22.31 15.87
C GLY A 3 16.13 22.18 15.29
N LYS A 4 15.09 22.38 16.12
CA LYS A 4 13.71 22.40 15.64
C LYS A 4 13.64 23.41 14.50
N LEU A 5 13.22 22.95 13.33
CA LEU A 5 13.04 23.82 12.17
C LEU A 5 12.21 25.04 12.59
N PRO A 6 12.61 26.25 12.19
CA PRO A 6 11.87 27.44 12.55
C PRO A 6 10.43 27.32 12.04
N LYS A 7 9.47 27.75 12.85
CA LYS A 7 8.08 27.95 12.41
C LYS A 7 7.94 29.35 11.81
N ILE A 8 6.92 29.57 10.98
CA ILE A 8 6.65 30.93 10.46
C ILE A 8 6.32 31.89 11.60
N ALA A 9 5.57 31.42 12.60
CA ALA A 9 5.24 32.18 13.80
C ALA A 9 5.43 31.33 15.07
N PRO A 10 5.73 31.95 16.23
CA PRO A 10 5.78 31.23 17.49
C PRO A 10 4.40 30.66 17.86
N LYS A 11 4.39 29.60 18.66
CA LYS A 11 3.13 28.96 19.12
C LYS A 11 2.23 29.89 19.93
N THR A 12 2.77 30.99 20.45
CA THR A 12 2.06 32.00 21.24
C THR A 12 1.17 32.92 20.39
N VAL A 13 1.34 32.97 19.06
CA VAL A 13 0.46 33.75 18.19
C VAL A 13 -0.92 33.12 18.19
N ILE A 14 -1.90 33.86 18.72
CA ILE A 14 -3.31 33.48 18.69
C ILE A 14 -3.83 33.73 17.27
N ASN A 15 -4.35 32.68 16.65
CA ASN A 15 -4.96 32.78 15.33
C ASN A 15 -6.30 33.49 15.44
N ARG A 16 -6.63 34.34 14.47
CA ARG A 16 -7.95 34.95 14.39
C ARG A 16 -8.98 33.84 14.19
N THR A 17 -9.84 33.62 15.18
CA THR A 17 -10.98 32.73 15.09
C THR A 17 -12.24 33.52 14.75
N GLN A 18 -13.26 32.84 14.22
CA GLN A 18 -14.59 33.42 14.09
C GLN A 18 -15.15 33.78 15.47
N SER A 19 -16.17 34.66 15.52
CA SER A 19 -16.83 34.99 16.79
C SER A 19 -17.44 33.71 17.41
N PRO A 20 -17.56 33.62 18.76
CA PRO A 20 -18.08 32.43 19.42
C PRO A 20 -19.45 31.97 18.89
N VAL A 21 -20.30 32.93 18.49
CA VAL A 21 -21.62 32.64 17.91
C VAL A 21 -21.51 31.97 16.53
N ILE A 22 -20.59 32.44 15.68
CA ILE A 22 -20.37 31.84 14.36
C ILE A 22 -19.71 30.47 14.51
N VAL A 23 -18.77 30.31 15.46
CA VAL A 23 -18.16 29.02 15.79
C VAL A 23 -19.23 28.01 16.24
N TRP A 24 -20.12 28.44 17.15
CA TRP A 24 -21.24 27.61 17.59
C TRP A 24 -22.17 27.23 16.43
N LEU A 25 -22.53 28.19 15.57
CA LEU A 25 -23.39 27.95 14.41
C LEU A 25 -22.73 26.97 13.43
N ARG A 26 -21.44 27.15 13.13
CA ARG A 26 -20.62 26.24 12.29
C ARG A 26 -20.62 24.83 12.87
N ASP A 27 -20.32 24.70 14.16
CA ASP A 27 -20.23 23.39 14.81
C ASP A 27 -21.59 22.70 14.86
N LYS A 28 -22.67 23.47 15.01
CA LYS A 28 -24.04 22.94 14.98
C LYS A 28 -24.46 22.49 13.58
N LEU A 29 -24.20 23.30 12.53
CA LEU A 29 -24.53 22.97 11.14
C LEU A 29 -23.71 21.80 10.60
N ASN A 30 -22.44 21.69 10.99
CA ASN A 30 -21.58 20.57 10.63
C ASN A 30 -21.78 19.35 11.54
N ALA A 31 -22.69 19.43 12.52
CA ALA A 31 -22.97 18.38 13.48
C ALA A 31 -21.69 17.80 14.11
N VAL A 32 -20.79 18.71 14.52
CA VAL A 32 -19.54 18.42 15.24
C VAL A 32 -19.86 17.88 16.63
N TYR A 33 -20.89 18.43 17.27
CA TYR A 33 -21.47 17.90 18.50
C TYR A 33 -22.71 17.08 18.14
N ARG A 34 -22.54 15.76 18.03
CA ARG A 34 -23.65 14.81 17.89
C ARG A 34 -23.89 14.11 19.22
N ASP A 35 -25.13 13.66 19.39
CA ASP A 35 -25.49 12.79 20.51
C ASP A 35 -24.61 11.53 20.49
N ARG A 36 -24.13 11.10 21.67
CA ARG A 36 -23.13 10.03 21.86
C ARG A 36 -23.56 8.69 21.25
N THR A 37 -24.84 8.56 20.93
CA THR A 37 -25.48 7.42 20.26
C THR A 37 -25.04 7.24 18.80
N THR A 38 -24.58 8.28 18.11
CA THR A 38 -24.09 8.19 16.72
C THR A 38 -22.57 8.45 16.65
N PRO A 39 -21.78 7.56 16.04
CA PRO A 39 -20.34 7.75 15.96
C PRO A 39 -20.02 9.07 15.22
N PRO A 40 -19.17 9.94 15.80
CA PRO A 40 -18.89 11.24 15.21
C PRO A 40 -18.17 11.06 13.85
N PRO A 41 -18.52 11.83 12.81
CA PRO A 41 -17.73 11.87 11.60
C PRO A 41 -16.38 12.56 11.89
N GLY A 42 -15.30 11.77 11.84
CA GLY A 42 -13.94 12.25 12.09
C GLY A 42 -13.13 11.30 12.97
N LEU A 43 -11.86 11.60 13.17
CA LEU A 43 -11.01 10.84 14.08
C LEU A 43 -11.48 11.06 15.54
N PRO A 44 -11.67 9.99 16.34
CA PRO A 44 -12.08 10.13 17.72
C PRO A 44 -10.99 10.88 18.51
N THR A 45 -11.38 11.96 19.18
CA THR A 45 -10.53 12.60 20.19
C THR A 45 -10.71 11.85 21.51
N ALA A 46 -9.77 11.98 22.46
CA ALA A 46 -9.83 11.33 23.78
C ALA A 46 -11.17 11.52 24.53
N ASP A 47 -11.88 12.61 24.23
CA ASP A 47 -13.15 12.98 24.86
C ASP A 47 -14.39 12.37 24.15
N GLY A 48 -14.21 11.64 23.04
CA GLY A 48 -15.30 11.03 22.26
C GLY A 48 -16.04 11.97 21.31
N GLU A 49 -15.75 13.27 21.34
CA GLU A 49 -16.34 14.28 20.46
C GLU A 49 -15.56 14.41 19.14
N SER A 50 -16.25 14.68 18.02
CA SER A 50 -15.58 15.20 16.82
C SER A 50 -15.12 16.64 17.08
N ARG A 51 -13.92 16.98 16.61
CA ARG A 51 -13.46 18.38 16.56
C ARG A 51 -13.47 18.87 15.14
N PHE A 52 -13.94 20.10 14.93
CA PHE A 52 -13.81 20.75 13.63
C PHE A 52 -12.33 21.02 13.33
N TYR A 53 -11.82 20.43 12.24
CA TYR A 53 -10.49 20.74 11.72
C TYR A 53 -10.58 21.92 10.75
N GLU A 54 -9.93 23.02 11.11
CA GLU A 54 -9.84 24.18 10.23
C GLU A 54 -9.05 23.81 8.96
N MET A 55 -9.67 24.02 7.80
CA MET A 55 -9.04 23.75 6.49
C MET A 55 -7.90 24.75 6.22
N ASN A 56 -8.01 25.96 6.76
CA ASN A 56 -6.99 26.97 6.66
C ASN A 56 -5.83 26.69 7.62
N ARG A 57 -4.63 26.74 7.08
CA ARG A 57 -3.40 26.64 7.86
C ARG A 57 -2.96 28.03 8.32
N PHE A 58 -2.57 28.13 9.57
CA PHE A 58 -2.10 29.38 10.17
C PHE A 58 -0.58 29.44 10.28
N PRO A 59 0.04 30.62 10.39
CA PRO A 59 1.49 30.76 10.48
C PRO A 59 2.15 29.94 11.62
N ASN A 60 1.45 29.76 12.74
CA ASN A 60 1.93 28.97 13.88
C ASN A 60 1.81 27.44 13.67
N THR A 61 1.03 26.97 12.69
CA THR A 61 0.90 25.55 12.34
C THR A 61 1.80 25.13 11.18
N GLN A 62 2.32 26.08 10.41
CA GLN A 62 3.20 25.84 9.26
C GLN A 62 4.69 25.92 9.61
N ALA A 63 5.51 25.19 8.85
CA ALA A 63 6.97 25.33 8.87
C ALA A 63 7.40 26.65 8.20
N ALA A 64 8.53 27.24 8.61
CA ALA A 64 9.05 28.46 8.01
C ALA A 64 9.20 28.35 6.48
N ARG A 65 8.97 29.48 5.79
CA ARG A 65 9.15 29.57 4.33
C ARG A 65 10.61 29.39 3.93
N THR A 66 11.51 30.07 4.65
CA THR A 66 12.96 29.91 4.49
C THR A 66 13.43 28.70 5.28
N ARG A 67 14.10 27.77 4.61
CA ARG A 67 14.67 26.56 5.23
C ARG A 67 16.20 26.67 5.26
N PRO A 68 16.87 26.12 6.29
CA PRO A 68 18.32 26.00 6.27
C PRO A 68 18.77 25.12 5.10
N SER A 69 20.00 25.32 4.63
CA SER A 69 20.63 24.45 3.63
C SER A 69 20.64 23.00 4.13
N VAL A 70 20.22 22.06 3.28
CA VAL A 70 20.16 20.64 3.65
C VAL A 70 21.51 19.97 3.34
N SER A 71 21.99 19.14 4.25
CA SER A 71 23.10 18.21 4.01
C SER A 71 22.52 16.80 3.86
N LEU A 72 22.28 16.37 2.63
CA LEU A 72 21.76 15.03 2.35
C LEU A 72 22.86 13.97 2.45
N PRO A 73 22.58 12.78 3.03
CA PRO A 73 23.54 11.70 3.03
C PRO A 73 23.80 11.22 1.59
N GLY A 74 25.01 10.71 1.35
CA GLY A 74 25.34 10.04 0.11
C GLY A 74 24.53 8.75 -0.10
N GLY A 75 24.45 8.30 -1.35
CA GLY A 75 23.89 6.98 -1.66
C GLY A 75 24.84 5.84 -1.24
N VAL A 76 24.35 4.61 -1.26
CA VAL A 76 25.10 3.40 -0.83
C VAL A 76 26.40 3.15 -1.62
N HIS A 77 26.54 3.75 -2.81
CA HIS A 77 27.72 3.67 -3.67
C HIS A 77 28.62 4.91 -3.63
N HIS A 78 28.47 5.82 -2.66
CA HIS A 78 29.49 6.84 -2.37
C HIS A 78 30.60 6.25 -1.49
N LYS A 79 31.40 5.35 -2.07
CA LYS A 79 32.53 4.66 -1.44
C LYS A 79 33.82 4.96 -2.21
N SER A 80 34.93 5.09 -1.49
CA SER A 80 36.27 5.36 -2.06
C SER A 80 36.99 4.11 -2.57
N SER A 81 36.69 2.92 -2.02
CA SER A 81 37.23 1.62 -2.43
C SER A 81 36.12 0.60 -2.65
N ASP A 82 36.46 -0.53 -3.31
CA ASP A 82 35.58 -1.68 -3.52
C ASP A 82 34.22 -1.36 -4.16
N ASN A 83 34.21 -0.38 -5.06
CA ASN A 83 33.00 0.14 -5.69
C ASN A 83 33.08 0.15 -7.22
N TYR A 84 33.67 -0.91 -7.78
CA TYR A 84 33.77 -1.11 -9.21
C TYR A 84 32.38 -1.12 -9.86
N TYR A 85 32.21 -0.33 -10.92
CA TYR A 85 30.93 -0.22 -11.64
C TYR A 85 30.45 -1.56 -12.18
N LEU A 86 31.38 -2.42 -12.62
CA LEU A 86 31.11 -3.76 -13.12
C LEU A 86 30.25 -4.60 -12.15
N ASN A 87 30.50 -4.52 -10.84
CA ASN A 87 29.81 -5.33 -9.85
C ASN A 87 28.38 -4.85 -9.53
N ARG A 88 28.00 -3.65 -9.98
CA ARG A 88 26.69 -3.04 -9.69
C ARG A 88 25.91 -2.65 -10.95
N ASP A 89 26.47 -2.88 -12.14
CA ASP A 89 25.79 -2.57 -13.40
C ASP A 89 24.76 -3.65 -13.74
N ALA A 90 23.59 -3.58 -13.10
CA ALA A 90 22.48 -4.49 -13.38
C ALA A 90 21.97 -4.39 -14.83
N ARG A 91 22.32 -3.33 -15.57
CA ARG A 91 21.92 -3.18 -16.99
C ARG A 91 22.66 -4.19 -17.88
N ARG A 92 23.86 -4.61 -17.47
CA ARG A 92 24.67 -5.64 -18.15
C ARG A 92 24.44 -7.05 -17.63
N SER A 93 23.74 -7.21 -16.51
CA SER A 93 23.42 -8.54 -15.97
C SER A 93 22.15 -9.15 -16.57
N VAL A 94 21.37 -8.36 -17.33
CA VAL A 94 20.16 -8.84 -18.00
C VAL A 94 20.55 -9.89 -19.04
N GLN A 95 20.07 -11.12 -18.82
CA GLN A 95 20.24 -12.22 -19.76
C GLN A 95 19.13 -12.17 -20.83
N PRO A 96 19.39 -12.68 -22.04
CA PRO A 96 18.34 -12.88 -23.04
C PRO A 96 17.20 -13.76 -22.49
N PRO A 97 15.96 -13.61 -23.00
CA PRO A 97 14.85 -14.47 -22.61
C PRO A 97 15.16 -15.95 -22.87
N LYS A 98 14.80 -16.82 -21.92
CA LYS A 98 14.93 -18.27 -22.10
C LYS A 98 13.84 -18.78 -23.05
N CYS A 99 14.25 -19.38 -24.16
CA CYS A 99 13.34 -19.97 -25.14
C CYS A 99 13.01 -21.42 -24.73
N ILE A 100 11.78 -21.66 -24.27
CA ILE A 100 11.26 -22.99 -23.88
C ILE A 100 10.61 -23.75 -25.04
N TYR A 101 10.25 -23.05 -26.12
CA TYR A 101 9.64 -23.61 -27.32
C TYR A 101 10.13 -22.84 -28.55
N SER A 102 10.59 -23.57 -29.55
CA SER A 102 10.95 -23.04 -30.87
C SER A 102 10.45 -23.97 -31.96
N ALA A 103 9.90 -23.41 -33.03
CA ALA A 103 9.53 -24.14 -34.24
C ALA A 103 10.25 -23.51 -35.44
N ASP A 104 11.06 -24.31 -36.12
CA ASP A 104 11.78 -23.94 -37.33
C ASP A 104 11.53 -24.98 -38.43
N SER A 105 12.27 -24.90 -39.55
CA SER A 105 12.18 -25.88 -40.64
C SER A 105 12.58 -27.30 -40.24
N HIS A 106 13.23 -27.50 -39.08
CA HIS A 106 13.65 -28.79 -38.56
C HIS A 106 12.63 -29.41 -37.59
N GLY A 107 11.55 -28.70 -37.29
CA GLY A 107 10.46 -29.17 -36.45
C GLY A 107 10.32 -28.40 -35.15
N GLN A 108 9.60 -28.99 -34.20
CA GLN A 108 9.32 -28.38 -32.90
C GLN A 108 10.32 -28.89 -31.85
N VAL A 109 10.95 -27.96 -31.12
CA VAL A 109 11.90 -28.27 -30.05
C VAL A 109 11.39 -27.65 -28.75
N PHE A 110 11.24 -28.49 -27.73
CA PHE A 110 10.90 -28.08 -26.37
C PHE A 110 12.17 -28.07 -25.51
N LYS A 111 12.34 -27.05 -24.68
CA LYS A 111 13.50 -26.91 -23.79
C LYS A 111 13.06 -26.70 -22.33
N SER A 112 13.80 -27.30 -21.42
CA SER A 112 13.68 -27.06 -19.98
C SER A 112 14.06 -25.62 -19.62
N PHE A 113 13.77 -25.21 -18.38
CA PHE A 113 14.28 -23.97 -17.82
C PHE A 113 15.82 -23.90 -17.82
N ASP A 114 16.49 -25.04 -17.77
CA ASP A 114 17.95 -25.17 -17.82
C ASP A 114 18.51 -25.27 -19.26
N GLY A 115 17.64 -25.28 -20.27
CA GLY A 115 18.01 -25.30 -21.69
C GLY A 115 18.15 -26.70 -22.31
N GLU A 116 18.03 -27.76 -21.51
CA GLU A 116 18.04 -29.15 -22.00
C GLU A 116 16.83 -29.44 -22.88
N THR A 117 17.02 -30.18 -23.99
CA THR A 117 15.94 -30.56 -24.89
C THR A 117 15.06 -31.63 -24.27
N ILE A 118 13.77 -31.33 -24.13
CA ILE A 118 12.76 -32.23 -23.57
C ILE A 118 11.97 -32.88 -24.72
N ARG A 119 11.58 -34.14 -24.56
CA ARG A 119 10.65 -34.82 -25.49
C ARG A 119 9.26 -34.18 -25.44
N SER A 120 8.56 -34.13 -26.57
CA SER A 120 7.23 -33.53 -26.68
C SER A 120 6.24 -34.06 -25.64
N GLU A 121 6.25 -35.37 -25.37
CA GLU A 121 5.36 -36.01 -24.40
C GLU A 121 5.54 -35.48 -22.98
N THR A 122 6.79 -35.23 -22.58
CA THR A 122 7.11 -34.70 -21.25
C THR A 122 6.81 -33.21 -21.16
N ALA A 123 7.04 -32.46 -22.25
CA ALA A 123 6.76 -31.02 -22.30
C ALA A 123 5.26 -30.69 -22.21
N MET A 124 4.39 -31.57 -22.72
CA MET A 124 2.93 -31.43 -22.65
C MET A 124 2.33 -31.97 -21.36
N LYS A 125 3.12 -32.66 -20.53
CA LYS A 125 2.64 -33.22 -19.27
C LYS A 125 2.48 -32.11 -18.25
N VAL A 126 1.23 -31.77 -17.92
CA VAL A 126 0.90 -30.81 -16.87
C VAL A 126 1.33 -31.40 -15.51
N GLU A 127 2.45 -30.94 -14.96
CA GLU A 127 3.03 -31.40 -13.68
C GLU A 127 2.22 -30.97 -12.43
N ALA A 128 1.07 -30.32 -12.60
CA ALA A 128 0.27 -29.86 -11.48
C ALA A 128 -0.94 -30.78 -11.27
N GLY A 129 -0.88 -31.61 -10.22
CA GLY A 129 -2.10 -32.28 -9.73
C GLY A 129 -3.17 -31.23 -9.44
N LEU A 130 -4.43 -31.54 -9.79
CA LEU A 130 -5.61 -30.65 -9.74
C LEU A 130 -5.70 -29.77 -8.47
N ARG A 131 -5.21 -30.29 -7.33
CA ARG A 131 -5.19 -29.60 -6.03
C ARG A 131 -4.21 -28.42 -5.92
N LYS A 132 -3.20 -28.32 -6.79
CA LYS A 132 -2.23 -27.22 -6.80
C LYS A 132 -2.61 -26.08 -7.75
N ASN A 133 -3.37 -26.36 -8.82
CA ASN A 133 -3.82 -25.38 -9.82
C ASN A 133 -5.28 -24.94 -9.66
N PHE A 134 -5.76 -24.74 -8.43
CA PHE A 134 -7.15 -24.26 -8.20
C PHE A 134 -8.25 -25.13 -8.84
N GLY A 135 -8.00 -26.43 -9.06
CA GLY A 135 -8.96 -27.30 -9.73
C GLY A 135 -8.91 -27.27 -11.26
N LEU A 136 -8.05 -26.44 -11.87
CA LEU A 136 -7.91 -26.30 -13.32
C LEU A 136 -6.91 -27.33 -13.88
N GLU A 137 -7.27 -27.91 -15.02
CA GLU A 137 -6.42 -28.87 -15.75
C GLU A 137 -5.22 -28.20 -16.42
N LEU A 138 -5.28 -26.89 -16.63
CA LEU A 138 -4.25 -26.09 -17.29
C LEU A 138 -3.33 -25.40 -16.27
N PRO A 139 -2.06 -25.14 -16.60
CA PRO A 139 -1.18 -24.33 -15.77
C PRO A 139 -1.69 -22.88 -15.70
N THR A 140 -1.93 -22.39 -14.48
CA THR A 140 -2.36 -21.01 -14.23
C THR A 140 -1.14 -20.13 -13.90
N PRO A 141 -0.91 -19.00 -14.58
CA PRO A 141 0.14 -18.07 -14.19
C PRO A 141 -0.09 -17.49 -12.79
N GLY A 142 0.91 -17.64 -11.90
CA GLY A 142 0.86 -17.13 -10.53
C GLY A 142 0.07 -18.01 -9.55
N PHE A 143 -0.15 -17.50 -8.33
CA PHE A 143 -0.80 -18.23 -7.23
C PHE A 143 -2.19 -17.68 -6.87
N GLY A 144 -2.84 -16.99 -7.81
CA GLY A 144 -4.07 -16.24 -7.53
C GLY A 144 -3.85 -15.14 -6.47
N TYR A 145 -4.92 -14.44 -6.14
CA TYR A 145 -4.94 -13.50 -5.02
C TYR A 145 -6.26 -13.64 -4.27
N ALA A 146 -6.20 -13.61 -2.94
CA ALA A 146 -7.37 -13.62 -2.08
C ALA A 146 -7.45 -12.32 -1.30
N TRP A 147 -8.52 -11.55 -1.53
CA TRP A 147 -8.86 -10.43 -0.66
C TRP A 147 -9.45 -10.99 0.64
N HIS A 148 -8.99 -10.47 1.77
CA HIS A 148 -9.57 -10.78 3.06
C HIS A 148 -10.12 -9.49 3.64
N ARG A 149 -11.26 -9.58 4.32
CA ARG A 149 -11.75 -8.45 5.12
C ARG A 149 -10.85 -8.26 6.33
N ASN A 150 -10.58 -7.01 6.65
CA ASN A 150 -9.86 -6.63 7.85
C ASN A 150 -10.85 -6.00 8.84
N LYS A 151 -11.18 -6.75 9.89
CA LYS A 151 -12.06 -6.29 10.97
C LYS A 151 -11.64 -4.96 11.59
N ASP A 152 -10.36 -4.61 11.55
CA ASP A 152 -9.88 -3.35 12.10
C ASP A 152 -10.26 -2.12 11.29
N GLU A 153 -10.50 -2.29 9.98
CA GLU A 153 -10.88 -1.23 9.04
C GLU A 153 -12.39 -1.11 8.85
N GLU A 154 -13.16 -2.07 9.39
CA GLU A 154 -14.62 -2.06 9.32
C GLU A 154 -15.23 -0.94 10.16
N LEU A 155 -16.38 -0.43 9.69
CA LEU A 155 -17.17 0.54 10.44
C LEU A 155 -17.57 -0.03 11.82
N HIS A 156 -17.76 0.84 12.81
CA HIS A 156 -18.07 0.40 14.18
C HIS A 156 -19.29 -0.54 14.26
N THR A 157 -20.30 -0.34 13.41
CA THR A 157 -21.50 -1.20 13.36
C THR A 157 -21.20 -2.62 12.87
N PRO A 158 -20.63 -2.85 11.67
CA PRO A 158 -20.25 -4.20 11.22
C PRO A 158 -19.10 -4.82 12.02
N LYS A 159 -18.19 -4.02 12.60
CA LYS A 159 -17.05 -4.51 13.40
C LYS A 159 -17.45 -5.42 14.56
N TYR A 160 -18.64 -5.23 15.14
CA TYR A 160 -19.16 -6.06 16.23
C TYR A 160 -20.32 -6.97 15.82
N SER A 161 -20.70 -6.98 14.53
CA SER A 161 -21.76 -7.88 14.07
C SER A 161 -21.25 -9.33 14.06
N LYS A 162 -22.12 -10.26 14.48
CA LYS A 162 -21.81 -11.70 14.39
C LYS A 162 -21.72 -12.16 12.94
N ASP A 163 -22.43 -11.45 12.06
CA ASP A 163 -22.50 -11.74 10.63
C ASP A 163 -21.16 -11.52 9.95
N LEU A 164 -20.35 -10.56 10.38
CA LEU A 164 -19.03 -10.31 9.79
C LEU A 164 -18.11 -11.52 9.95
N ALA A 165 -18.03 -12.08 11.16
CA ALA A 165 -17.26 -13.31 11.42
C ALA A 165 -17.81 -14.52 10.63
N ALA A 166 -19.14 -14.59 10.45
CA ALA A 166 -19.75 -15.63 9.63
C ALA A 166 -19.39 -15.46 8.14
N LEU A 167 -19.32 -14.21 7.67
CA LEU A 167 -18.99 -13.89 6.29
C LEU A 167 -17.50 -14.06 6.00
N GLU A 168 -16.59 -13.76 6.93
CA GLU A 168 -15.13 -13.99 6.81
C GLU A 168 -14.80 -15.44 6.43
N LYS A 169 -15.61 -16.40 6.91
CA LYS A 169 -15.48 -17.83 6.53
C LYS A 169 -15.63 -18.04 5.02
N TYR A 170 -16.40 -17.18 4.35
CA TYR A 170 -16.65 -17.23 2.91
C TYR A 170 -15.71 -16.36 2.08
N ASP A 171 -14.76 -15.63 2.67
CA ASP A 171 -13.75 -14.88 1.90
C ASP A 171 -12.88 -15.81 1.03
N LYS A 172 -12.80 -17.10 1.39
CA LYS A 172 -12.15 -18.14 0.59
C LYS A 172 -12.99 -18.65 -0.59
N PHE A 173 -14.30 -18.38 -0.60
CA PHE A 173 -15.28 -18.92 -1.53
C PHE A 173 -15.93 -17.88 -2.44
N THR A 174 -15.65 -16.58 -2.24
CA THR A 174 -16.16 -15.50 -3.09
C THR A 174 -15.52 -15.48 -4.49
N TYR A 175 -14.61 -16.41 -4.79
CA TYR A 175 -13.94 -16.54 -6.09
C TYR A 175 -13.76 -18.01 -6.48
N SER A 176 -14.67 -18.51 -7.32
CA SER A 176 -14.46 -19.64 -8.23
C SER A 176 -15.71 -19.80 -9.11
N ASP A 177 -15.83 -18.94 -10.13
CA ASP A 177 -16.53 -19.19 -11.40
C ASP A 177 -15.66 -18.58 -12.51
#